data_AF-A0A371IAT2-F1
#
_entry.id   AF-A0A371IAT2-F1
#
_cell.length_a   1.000
_cell.length_b   1.000
_cell.length_c   1.000
_cell.angle_alpha   90.00
_cell.angle_beta   90.00
_cell.angle_gamma   90.00
#
_symmetry.space_group_name_H-M   'P 1'
#
loop_
_entity.id
_entity.type
_entity.pdbx_description
1 polymer ?
#
loop_
_entity_poly.entity_id
_entity_poly.type
_entity_poly.pdbx_seq_one_letter_code
_entity_poly.pdbx_strand_id
1 'polypeptide(L)'
;MEEESDKGLLECVRKFSPPPFLLKTYMLVEDPATDDVVSWNADGTTFVVLQPAEFARDLLPTLFKHSNFSSFVRQLNTYVQS
;
A
#
# COMPACT_ATOMS: atom_id res chain seq x y z
N MET A 1 1.29 1.02 -39.70
CA MET A 1 1.82 2.17 -38.93
C MET A 1 0.90 2.36 -37.74
N GLU A 2 0.86 1.39 -36.83
CA GLU A 2 -0.11 1.38 -35.69
C GLU A 2 0.51 0.83 -34.39
N GLU A 3 1.79 0.42 -34.39
CA GLU A 3 2.45 -0.28 -33.28
C GLU A 3 3.32 0.62 -32.37
N GLU A 4 3.44 1.92 -32.68
CA GLU A 4 4.23 2.90 -31.90
C GLU A 4 3.41 3.60 -30.80
N SER A 5 2.08 3.68 -30.93
CA SER A 5 1.22 4.41 -29.99
C SER A 5 1.05 3.69 -28.65
N ASP A 6 1.12 2.36 -28.65
CA ASP A 6 0.89 1.55 -27.45
C ASP A 6 2.11 1.58 -26.50
N LYS A 7 3.33 1.69 -27.06
CA LYS A 7 4.58 1.72 -26.28
C LYS A 7 4.69 2.96 -25.40
N GLY A 8 4.26 4.12 -25.91
CA GLY A 8 4.23 5.36 -25.14
C GLY A 8 3.20 5.32 -24.00
N LEU A 9 2.06 4.65 -24.22
CA LEU A 9 1.04 4.45 -23.19
C LEU A 9 1.53 3.48 -22.11
N LEU A 10 2.14 2.36 -22.49
CA LEU A 10 2.71 1.38 -21.56
C LEU A 10 3.86 1.97 -20.72
N GLU A 11 4.69 2.83 -21.31
CA GLU A 11 5.76 3.53 -20.60
C GLU A 11 5.22 4.62 -19.65
N CYS A 12 4.16 5.33 -20.06
CA CYS A 12 3.42 6.26 -19.22
C CYS A 12 2.81 5.53 -18.01
N VAL A 13 2.09 4.42 -18.24
CA VAL A 13 1.50 3.60 -17.17
C VAL A 13 2.56 3.10 -16.18
N ARG A 14 3.75 2.71 -16.65
CA ARG A 14 4.87 2.34 -15.76
C ARG A 14 5.51 3.53 -15.02
N LYS A 15 5.52 4.72 -15.63
CA LYS A 15 6.02 5.96 -15.00
C LYS A 15 5.06 6.53 -13.96
N PHE A 16 3.75 6.34 -14.14
CA PHE A 16 2.70 6.84 -13.25
C PHE A 16 2.09 5.77 -12.34
N SER A 17 2.52 4.51 -12.44
CA SER A 17 2.07 3.47 -11.50
C SER A 17 2.60 3.81 -10.11
N PRO A 18 1.72 3.90 -9.09
CA PRO A 18 2.19 4.12 -7.73
C PRO A 18 3.14 2.99 -7.33
N PRO A 19 4.18 3.28 -6.54
CA PRO A 19 5.08 2.28 -6.00
C PRO A 19 4.30 1.08 -5.45
N PRO A 20 4.74 -0.17 -5.70
CA PRO A 20 4.01 -1.36 -5.25
C PRO A 20 3.72 -1.39 -3.75
N PHE A 21 4.57 -0.76 -2.95
CA PHE A 21 4.35 -0.58 -1.51
C PHE A 21 3.06 0.19 -1.20
N LEU A 22 2.82 1.32 -1.88
CA LEU A 22 1.63 2.15 -1.68
C LEU A 22 0.36 1.43 -2.16
N LEU A 23 0.43 0.78 -3.33
CA LEU A 23 -0.71 0.03 -3.85
C LEU A 23 -1.12 -1.09 -2.89
N LYS A 24 -0.16 -1.89 -2.41
CA LYS A 24 -0.43 -2.97 -1.45
C LYS A 24 -0.94 -2.46 -0.12
N THR A 25 -0.39 -1.35 0.37
CA THR A 25 -0.86 -0.73 1.62
C THR A 25 -2.30 -0.27 1.46
N TYR A 26 -2.64 0.41 0.36
CA TYR A 26 -4.01 0.82 0.07
C TYR A 26 -4.97 -0.37 0.04
N MET A 27 -4.64 -1.42 -0.72
CA MET A 27 -5.47 -2.63 -0.79
C MET A 27 -5.71 -3.29 0.57
N LEU A 28 -4.73 -3.21 1.47
CA LEU A 28 -4.81 -3.80 2.80
C LEU A 28 -5.73 -3.03 3.75
N VAL A 29 -5.79 -1.71 3.59
CA VAL A 29 -6.62 -0.80 4.39
C VAL A 29 -8.04 -0.69 3.84
N GLU A 30 -8.21 -0.83 2.52
CA GLU A 30 -9.52 -0.76 1.85
C GLU A 30 -10.37 -2.03 2.06
N ASP A 31 -9.79 -3.12 2.57
CA ASP A 31 -10.51 -4.37 2.79
C ASP A 31 -11.33 -4.32 4.10
N PRO A 32 -12.68 -4.37 4.05
CA PRO A 32 -13.50 -4.34 5.26
C PRO A 32 -13.26 -5.54 6.19
N ALA A 33 -12.67 -6.63 5.69
CA ALA A 33 -12.30 -7.78 6.51
C ALA A 33 -11.14 -7.48 7.47
N THR A 34 -10.37 -6.42 7.23
CA THR A 34 -9.22 -6.03 8.06
C THR A 34 -9.54 -4.86 9.01
N ASP A 35 -10.74 -4.29 8.95
CA ASP A 35 -11.15 -3.10 9.70
C ASP A 35 -10.95 -3.20 11.22
N ASP A 36 -11.05 -4.40 11.80
CA ASP A 36 -10.81 -4.63 13.24
C ASP A 36 -9.33 -4.45 13.65
N VAL A 37 -8.42 -4.50 12.66
CA VAL A 37 -6.96 -4.46 12.84
C VAL A 37 -6.37 -3.18 12.23
N VAL A 38 -6.85 -2.77 11.06
CA VAL A 38 -6.46 -1.55 10.34
C VAL A 38 -7.64 -1.05 9.50
N SER A 39 -7.96 0.23 9.63
CA SER A 39 -9.07 0.82 8.88
C SER A 39 -8.76 2.25 8.45
N TRP A 40 -9.54 2.75 7.49
CA TRP A 40 -9.62 4.19 7.25
C TRP A 40 -10.24 4.92 8.45
N ASN A 41 -9.88 6.18 8.63
CA ASN A 41 -10.64 7.10 9.46
C ASN A 41 -11.98 7.44 8.79
N ALA A 42 -12.91 8.06 9.54
CA ALA A 42 -14.23 8.42 9.00
C ALA A 42 -14.18 9.30 7.74
N ASP A 43 -13.12 10.11 7.61
CA ASP A 43 -12.93 11.02 6.48
C ASP A 43 -12.21 10.37 5.28
N GLY A 44 -11.72 9.13 5.39
CA GLY A 44 -10.98 8.41 4.34
C GLY A 44 -9.63 9.03 3.98
N THR A 45 -9.11 9.94 4.80
CA THR A 45 -7.87 10.69 4.54
C THR A 45 -6.65 10.09 5.20
N THR A 46 -6.85 9.31 6.27
CA THR A 46 -5.80 8.65 7.02
C THR A 46 -6.24 7.26 7.41
N PHE A 47 -5.30 6.34 7.59
CA PHE A 47 -5.60 5.02 8.11
C PHE A 47 -4.98 4.85 9.49
N VAL A 48 -5.61 4.01 10.30
CA VAL A 48 -5.25 3.77 11.69
C VAL A 48 -5.01 2.29 11.87
N VAL A 49 -3.85 1.93 12.40
CA VAL A 49 -3.56 0.55 12.81
C VAL A 49 -4.00 0.39 14.26
N LEU A 50 -5.16 -0.22 14.45
CA LEU A 50 -5.77 -0.45 15.77
C LEU A 50 -5.03 -1.53 16.56
N GLN A 51 -4.56 -2.57 15.86
CA GLN A 51 -3.91 -3.73 16.48
C GLN A 51 -2.53 -4.00 15.84
N PRO A 52 -1.47 -3.30 16.28
CA PRO A 52 -0.15 -3.39 15.63
C PRO A 52 0.46 -4.80 15.61
N ALA A 53 0.23 -5.59 16.66
CA ALA A 53 0.75 -6.96 16.75
C ALA A 53 0.09 -7.90 15.73
N GLU A 54 -1.23 -7.81 15.58
CA GLU A 54 -2.02 -8.62 14.64
C GLU A 54 -1.79 -8.17 13.20
N PHE A 55 -1.72 -6.86 12.98
CA PHE A 55 -1.31 -6.29 11.70
C PHE A 55 0.03 -6.85 11.22
N ALA A 56 1.02 -6.87 12.13
CA ALA A 56 2.35 -7.34 11.82
C ALA A 56 2.40 -8.85 11.53
N ARG A 57 1.70 -9.66 12.34
CA ARG A 57 1.74 -11.12 12.25
C ARG A 57 0.86 -11.68 11.14
N ASP A 58 -0.33 -11.13 10.97
CA ASP A 58 -1.39 -11.75 10.18
C ASP A 58 -1.62 -11.02 8.85
N LEU A 59 -1.49 -9.69 8.81
CA LEU A 59 -1.75 -8.90 7.61
C LEU A 59 -0.50 -8.63 6.76
N LEU A 60 0.63 -8.26 7.37
CA LEU A 60 1.85 -7.98 6.60
C LEU A 60 2.31 -9.15 5.72
N PRO A 61 2.28 -10.43 6.16
CA PRO A 61 2.72 -11.54 5.33
C PRO A 61 1.86 -11.83 4.11
N THR A 62 0.61 -11.35 4.06
CA THR A 62 -0.30 -11.62 2.92
C THR A 62 0.10 -10.82 1.68
N LEU A 63 0.63 -9.61 1.85
CA LEU A 63 1.01 -8.71 0.76
C LEU A 63 2.51 -8.40 0.72
N PHE A 64 3.23 -8.53 1.84
CA PHE A 64 4.66 -8.26 1.98
C PHE A 64 5.44 -9.52 2.33
N LYS A 65 6.74 -9.53 2.03
CA LYS A 65 7.63 -10.67 2.29
C LYS A 65 8.19 -10.69 3.73
N HIS A 66 7.57 -9.95 4.65
CA HIS A 66 8.01 -9.85 6.04
C HIS A 66 6.83 -9.51 6.96
N SER A 67 6.93 -9.86 8.24
CA SER A 67 5.99 -9.48 9.31
C SER A 67 6.50 -8.32 10.18
N ASN A 68 7.58 -7.65 9.79
CA ASN A 68 8.20 -6.61 10.61
C ASN A 68 7.47 -5.26 10.48
N PHE A 69 6.79 -4.85 11.56
CA PHE A 69 6.08 -3.56 11.63
C PHE A 69 7.00 -2.35 11.46
N SER A 70 8.19 -2.37 12.07
CA SER A 70 9.16 -1.27 11.95
C SER A 70 9.64 -1.10 10.51
N SER A 71 9.82 -2.19 9.76
CA SER A 71 10.16 -2.14 8.33
C SER A 71 9.03 -1.53 7.49
N PHE A 72 7.78 -1.80 7.84
CA PHE A 72 6.61 -1.20 7.21
C PHE A 72 6.54 0.32 7.49
N VAL A 73 6.67 0.73 8.75
CA VAL A 73 6.71 2.16 9.15
C VAL A 73 7.87 2.90 8.46
N ARG A 74 9.05 2.27 8.36
CA ARG A 74 10.19 2.88 7.66
C ARG A 74 9.91 3.14 6.18
N GLN A 75 9.21 2.22 5.51
CA GLN A 75 8.79 2.43 4.12
C GLN A 75 7.78 3.58 4.01
N LEU A 76 6.81 3.71 4.93
CA LEU A 76 5.89 4.85 4.97
C LEU A 76 6.63 6.18 5.13
N ASN A 77 7.58 6.24 6.07
CA ASN A 77 8.34 7.47 6.35
C ASN A 77 9.11 8.01 5.13
N THR A 78 9.43 7.16 4.15
CA THR A 78 10.10 7.57 2.91
C THR A 78 9.21 8.49 2.05
N TYR A 79 7.89 8.43 2.21
CA TYR A 79 6.93 9.19 1.41
C TYR A 79 6.38 10.44 2.11
N VAL A 80 6.49 10.53 3.44
CA VAL A 80 5.96 11.65 4.23
C VAL A 80 7.05 12.61 4.73
N GLN A 81 8.33 12.24 4.63
CA GLN A 81 9.46 13.11 4.98
C GLN A 81 10.02 13.92 3.78
N SER A 82 9.20 14.15 2.75
CA SER A 82 9.58 14.94 1.56
C SER A 82 9.30 16.42 1.73
#